data_AF-A0A5R9L241-F1
#
_entry.id   AF-A0A5R9L241-F1
#
_cell.length_a   1.000
_cell.length_b   1.000
_cell.length_c   1.000
_cell.angle_alpha   90.00
_cell.angle_beta   90.00
_cell.angle_gamma   90.00
#
_symmetry.space_group_name_H-M   'P 1'
#
loop_
_entity.id
_entity.type
_entity.pdbx_description
1 polymer ?
#
loop_
_entity_poly.entity_id
_entity_poly.type
_entity_poly.pdbx_seq_one_letter_code
_entity_poly.pdbx_strand_id
1 'polypeptide(L)'
;MLLSNYLLISMAILTSLFGLGDQELFLISIAILFYSVVIWTVVDLFSNKDLPAIPKLLWLIVILFFPFLGTLIYLYYGRSAKHLSNQR
;
A
#
# COMPACT_ATOMS: atom_id res chain seq x y z
N MET A 1 -25.54 -39.88 9.15
CA MET A 1 -24.10 -39.89 9.49
C MET A 1 -23.20 -39.90 8.25
N LEU A 2 -23.41 -40.81 7.28
CA LEU A 2 -22.62 -40.80 6.04
C LEU A 2 -22.86 -39.55 5.19
N LEU A 3 -24.12 -39.20 4.93
CA LEU A 3 -24.49 -38.01 4.13
C LEU A 3 -23.94 -36.71 4.71
N SER A 4 -24.00 -36.54 6.04
CA SER A 4 -23.43 -35.37 6.72
C SER A 4 -21.92 -35.29 6.55
N ASN A 5 -21.21 -36.42 6.60
CA ASN A 5 -19.76 -36.44 6.42
C ASN A 5 -19.35 -36.05 4.99
N TYR A 6 -20.07 -36.53 3.97
CA TYR A 6 -19.82 -36.13 2.57
C TYR A 6 -20.05 -34.64 2.35
N LEU A 7 -21.12 -34.07 2.93
CA LEU A 7 -21.40 -32.64 2.85
C LEU A 7 -20.29 -31.82 3.51
N LEU A 8 -19.82 -32.22 4.69
CA LEU A 8 -18.70 -31.55 5.38
C LEU A 8 -17.40 -31.61 4.56
N ILE A 9 -17.09 -32.76 3.96
CA ILE A 9 -15.89 -32.94 3.13
C ILE A 9 -15.98 -32.06 1.87
N SER A 10 -17.14 -32.02 1.20
CA SER A 10 -17.32 -31.16 0.02
C SER A 10 -17.22 -29.66 0.36
N MET A 11 -17.75 -29.23 1.51
CA MET A 11 -17.65 -27.85 1.97
C MET A 11 -16.20 -27.48 2.30
N ALA A 12 -15.48 -28.34 3.02
CA ALA A 12 -14.07 -28.14 3.32
C ALA A 12 -13.22 -28.03 2.04
N ILE A 13 -13.46 -28.91 1.06
CA ILE A 13 -12.79 -28.88 -0.24
C ILE A 13 -13.11 -27.58 -0.98
N LEU A 14 -14.38 -27.15 -1.03
CA LEU A 14 -14.76 -25.87 -1.64
C LEU A 14 -14.06 -24.68 -0.99
N THR A 15 -14.06 -24.58 0.35
CA THR A 15 -13.34 -23.52 1.05
C THR A 15 -11.83 -23.57 0.81
N SER A 16 -11.23 -24.75 0.65
CA SER A 16 -9.80 -24.88 0.35
C SER A 16 -9.45 -24.55 -1.10
N LEU A 17 -10.37 -24.80 -2.05
CA LEU A 17 -10.21 -24.49 -3.47
C LEU A 17 -10.41 -23.00 -3.76
N PHE A 18 -11.35 -22.35 -3.06
CA PHE A 18 -11.49 -20.89 -3.08
C PHE A 18 -10.51 -20.19 -2.13
N GLY A 19 -9.95 -20.94 -1.16
CA GLY A 19 -8.65 -20.74 -0.50
C GLY A 19 -8.47 -19.49 0.36
N LEU A 20 -9.42 -18.55 0.35
CA LEU A 20 -9.35 -17.31 1.12
C LEU A 20 -10.28 -17.41 2.32
N GLY A 21 -9.72 -17.73 3.48
CA GLY A 21 -10.42 -17.56 4.75
C GLY A 21 -10.48 -16.08 5.15
N ASP A 22 -11.23 -15.80 6.22
CA ASP A 22 -11.41 -14.43 6.74
C ASP A 22 -10.06 -13.78 7.12
N GLN A 23 -9.11 -14.58 7.58
CA GLN A 23 -7.77 -14.11 7.96
C GLN A 23 -6.95 -13.68 6.74
N GLU A 24 -6.97 -14.47 5.66
CA GLU A 24 -6.28 -14.14 4.41
C GLU A 24 -6.88 -12.87 3.78
N LEU A 25 -8.21 -12.75 3.77
CA LEU A 25 -8.89 -11.56 3.26
C LEU A 25 -8.53 -10.30 4.06
N PHE A 26 -8.41 -10.42 5.39
CA PHE A 26 -7.98 -9.32 6.24
C PHE A 26 -6.54 -8.88 5.92
N LEU A 27 -5.61 -9.82 5.78
CA LEU A 27 -4.22 -9.52 5.43
C LEU A 27 -4.09 -8.90 4.04
N ILE A 28 -4.83 -9.43 3.06
CA ILE A 28 -4.89 -8.87 1.69
C ILE A 28 -5.42 -7.45 1.74
N SER A 29 -6.47 -7.18 2.52
CA SER A 29 -7.05 -5.85 2.68
C SER A 29 -6.03 -4.84 3.25
N ILE A 30 -5.28 -5.24 4.28
CA ILE A 30 -4.19 -4.41 4.83
C ILE A 30 -3.11 -4.16 3.79
N ALA A 31 -2.70 -5.19 3.04
CA ALA A 31 -1.69 -5.05 2.00
C ALA A 31 -2.16 -4.08 0.90
N ILE A 32 -3.41 -4.19 0.44
CA ILE A 32 -4.00 -3.28 -0.54
C ILE A 32 -4.00 -1.86 -0.01
N LEU A 33 -4.44 -1.63 1.23
CA LEU A 33 -4.44 -0.30 1.84
C LEU A 33 -3.01 0.26 1.90
N PHE A 34 -2.06 -0.53 2.37
CA PHE A 34 -0.65 -0.14 2.45
C PHE A 34 -0.10 0.30 1.09
N TYR A 35 -0.23 -0.55 0.07
CA TYR A 35 0.25 -0.22 -1.28
C TYR A 35 -0.52 0.93 -1.92
N SER A 36 -1.80 1.08 -1.61
CA SER A 36 -2.60 2.23 -2.06
C SER A 36 -2.02 3.55 -1.55
N VAL A 37 -1.59 3.60 -0.28
CA VAL A 37 -0.92 4.80 0.28
C VAL A 37 0.43 5.04 -0.39
N VAL A 38 1.23 4.00 -0.63
CA VAL A 38 2.52 4.13 -1.32
C VAL A 38 2.33 4.70 -2.73
N ILE A 39 1.42 4.12 -3.53
CA ILE A 39 1.12 4.58 -4.88
C ILE A 39 0.60 6.03 -4.87
N TRP A 40 -0.34 6.33 -3.97
CA TRP A 40 -0.85 7.69 -3.80
C TRP A 40 0.27 8.69 -3.46
N THR A 41 1.24 8.28 -2.65
CA THR A 41 2.40 9.11 -2.30
C THR A 41 3.29 9.40 -3.51
N VAL A 42 3.50 8.41 -4.37
CA VAL A 42 4.21 8.60 -5.65
C VAL A 42 3.46 9.57 -6.55
N VAL A 43 2.12 9.46 -6.63
CA VAL A 43 1.28 10.41 -7.37
C VAL A 43 1.39 11.83 -6.80
N ASP A 44 1.38 11.99 -5.47
CA ASP A 44 1.59 13.29 -4.80
C ASP A 44 2.97 13.88 -5.12
N LEU A 45 4.02 13.04 -5.08
CA LEU A 45 5.39 13.42 -5.45
C LEU A 45 5.48 13.99 -6.87
N PHE A 46 4.86 13.34 -7.85
CA PHE A 46 4.86 13.83 -9.23
C PHE A 46 3.99 15.07 -9.41
N SER A 47 2.88 15.16 -8.67
CA SER A 47 1.97 16.31 -8.68
C SER A 47 2.58 17.56 -8.05
N ASN A 48 3.62 17.42 -7.23
CA ASN A 48 4.34 18.53 -6.62
C ASN A 48 5.17 19.29 -7.68
N LYS A 49 4.66 20.43 -8.14
CA LYS A 49 5.31 21.28 -9.16
C LYS A 49 6.50 22.07 -8.61
N ASP A 50 6.54 22.30 -7.30
CA ASP A 50 7.56 23.10 -6.63
C ASP A 50 8.84 22.30 -6.37
N LEU A 51 8.77 20.96 -6.46
CA LEU A 51 9.89 20.07 -6.25
C LEU A 51 10.69 19.87 -7.55
N PRO A 52 11.98 20.26 -7.61
CA PRO A 52 12.79 20.10 -8.81
C PRO A 52 12.98 18.63 -9.19
N ALA A 53 13.33 18.37 -10.45
CA ALA A 53 13.42 17.01 -11.00
C ALA A 53 14.40 16.08 -10.24
N ILE A 54 15.57 16.59 -9.84
CA ILE A 54 16.58 15.78 -9.14
C ILE A 54 16.13 15.37 -7.72
N PRO A 55 15.69 16.30 -6.83
CA PRO A 55 15.10 15.92 -5.55
C PRO A 55 13.88 15.00 -5.69
N LYS A 56 13.07 15.21 -6.74
CA LYS A 56 11.92 14.35 -7.03
C LYS A 56 12.35 12.91 -7.33
N LEU A 57 13.39 12.74 -8.14
CA LEU A 57 13.96 11.41 -8.43
C LEU A 57 14.53 10.75 -7.18
N LEU A 58 15.20 11.50 -6.30
CA LEU A 58 15.73 10.98 -5.04
C LEU A 58 14.60 10.48 -4.13
N TRP A 59 13.53 11.26 -3.97
CA TRP A 59 12.36 10.84 -3.19
C TRP A 59 11.67 9.62 -3.78
N LEU A 60 11.58 9.52 -5.11
CA LEU A 60 11.03 8.35 -5.77
C LEU A 60 11.83 7.10 -5.42
N ILE A 61 13.17 7.17 -5.47
CA ILE A 61 14.04 6.05 -5.10
C ILE A 61 13.83 5.67 -3.63
N VAL A 62 13.79 6.65 -2.73
CA VAL A 62 13.56 6.40 -1.29
C VAL A 62 12.22 5.71 -1.04
N ILE A 63 11.13 6.18 -1.66
CA ILE A 63 9.80 5.56 -1.53
C ILE A 63 9.78 4.16 -2.14
N LEU A 64 10.45 3.93 -3.27
CA LEU A 64 10.43 2.63 -3.94
C LEU A 64 11.21 1.56 -3.16
N PHE A 65 12.38 1.90 -2.63
CA PHE A 65 13.23 0.96 -1.87
C PHE A 65 12.81 0.84 -0.40
N PHE A 66 12.14 1.86 0.15
CA PHE A 66 11.61 1.85 1.51
C PHE A 66 10.13 2.27 1.51
N PRO A 67 9.19 1.42 1.04
CA PRO A 67 7.79 1.80 0.86
C PRO A 67 7.10 2.27 2.14
N PHE A 68 7.47 1.71 3.29
CA PHE A 68 6.90 2.15 4.56
C PHE A 68 7.56 3.45 5.05
N LEU A 69 8.87 3.43 5.31
CA LEU A 69 9.60 4.56 5.88
C LEU A 69 9.70 5.74 4.91
N GLY A 70 10.02 5.48 3.64
CA GLY A 70 10.18 6.48 2.60
C GLY A 70 8.88 7.25 2.33
N THR A 71 7.74 6.55 2.30
CA THR A 71 6.42 7.19 2.20
C THR A 71 6.15 8.11 3.38
N LEU A 72 6.35 7.64 4.62
CA LEU A 72 6.14 8.47 5.80
C LEU A 72 7.05 9.70 5.77
N ILE A 73 8.36 9.51 5.59
CA ILE A 73 9.33 10.61 5.60
C ILE A 73 9.02 11.63 4.49
N TYR A 74 8.68 11.18 3.28
CA TYR A 74 8.28 12.09 2.21
C TYR A 74 7.03 12.89 2.60
N LEU A 75 5.98 12.24 3.10
CA LEU A 75 4.72 12.92 3.43
C LEU A 75 4.89 13.96 4.53
N TYR A 76 5.75 13.70 5.53
CA TYR A 76 6.01 14.64 6.62
C TYR A 76 7.02 15.73 6.26
N TYR A 77 8.16 15.39 5.64
CA TYR A 77 9.27 16.32 5.43
C TYR A 77 9.45 16.71 3.96
N GLY A 78 9.42 15.74 3.05
CA GLY A 78 9.63 15.97 1.62
C GLY A 78 8.55 16.84 0.98
N ARG A 79 7.30 16.65 1.39
CA ARG A 79 6.12 17.39 0.92
C ARG A 79 6.11 18.84 1.41
N SER A 80 6.66 19.11 2.59
CA SER A 80 6.61 20.42 3.26
C SER A 80 7.62 21.45 2.71
N ALA A 81 8.47 21.10 1.74
CA ALA A 81 9.24 22.11 0.99
C ALA A 81 8.32 23.18 0.35
N LYS A 82 7.05 22.83 0.12
CA LYS A 82 5.94 23.73 -0.24
C LYS A 82 5.72 24.89 0.75
N HIS A 83 6.07 24.73 2.02
CA HIS A 83 5.81 25.73 3.08
C HIS A 83 6.94 26.74 3.28
N LEU A 84 8.17 26.48 2.80
CA LEU A 84 9.33 27.34 3.04
C LEU A 84 9.63 28.32 1.88
N SER A 85 9.13 28.07 0.66
CA SER A 85 9.29 28.98 -0.48
C SER A 85 8.18 30.04 -0.58
N ASN A 86 6.99 29.78 -0.03
CA ASN A 86 5.86 30.74 0.00
C ASN A 86 5.88 31.66 1.24
N GLN A 87 6.97 31.67 1.99
CA GLN A 87 7.20 32.50 3.20
C GLN A 87 8.42 33.43 3.03
N ARG A 88 8.93 33.60 1.79
CA ARG A 88 10.00 34.55 1.46
C ARG A 88 9.60 35.44 0.30
#